data_AF-A0A9W4TCP7-F1
#
_entry.id   AF-A0A9W4TCP7-F1
#
_cell.length_a   1.000
_cell.length_b   1.000
_cell.length_c   1.000
_cell.angle_alpha   90.00
_cell.angle_beta   90.00
_cell.angle_gamma   90.00
#
_symmetry.space_group_name_H-M   'P 1'
#
loop_
_entity.id
_entity.type
_entity.pdbx_description
1 polymer ?
#
loop_
_entity_poly.entity_id
_entity_poly.type
_entity_poly.pdbx_seq_one_letter_code
_entity_poly.pdbx_strand_id
1 'polypeptide(L)'
;EIANHRDIPFMSVDIEEAKEYINKTPHYILRLYGYLVNGQKAVVTITGIKVFFDIRVPNNTSIPKFWSKIKGILATGEDGSGNTMNMNLIRMECIKAYPIRGYHAEKKPYLRITAPNKDLRFTALDIISRYNSGVDQENRIETASDDTGTYYRKVAR
;
A
#
# COMPACT_ATOMS: atom_id res chain seq x y z
N GLU A 1 6.67 -32.03 5.39
CA GLU A 1 8.10 -32.11 5.04
C GLU A 1 8.50 -30.84 4.27
N ILE A 2 8.91 -29.78 4.96
CA ILE A 2 9.50 -28.56 4.37
C ILE A 2 10.99 -28.44 4.81
N ALA A 3 11.46 -29.38 5.63
CA ALA A 3 12.70 -29.28 6.41
C ALA A 3 14.00 -29.48 5.60
N ASN A 4 13.92 -29.97 4.36
CA ASN A 4 15.11 -30.38 3.60
C ASN A 4 15.68 -29.30 2.66
N HIS A 5 15.21 -28.04 2.74
CA HIS A 5 15.63 -26.94 1.84
C HIS A 5 15.53 -27.30 0.35
N ARG A 6 14.63 -28.23 -0.01
CA ARG A 6 14.37 -28.61 -1.39
C ARG A 6 13.29 -27.72 -1.95
N ASP A 7 13.49 -27.26 -3.18
CA ASP A 7 12.46 -26.53 -3.91
C ASP A 7 11.20 -27.40 -4.05
N ILE A 8 10.05 -26.79 -3.79
CA ILE A 8 8.75 -27.42 -3.92
C ILE A 8 8.07 -26.79 -5.14
N PRO A 9 8.10 -27.44 -6.32
CA PRO A 9 7.43 -26.93 -7.50
C PRO A 9 5.91 -26.88 -7.25
N PHE A 10 5.32 -25.72 -7.53
CA PHE A 10 3.92 -25.40 -7.27
C PHE A 10 3.34 -24.61 -8.43
N MET A 11 2.11 -24.95 -8.83
CA MET A 11 1.36 -24.21 -9.85
C MET A 11 0.14 -23.55 -9.19
N SER A 12 0.13 -22.21 -9.13
CA SER A 12 -1.01 -21.45 -8.62
C SER A 12 -2.16 -21.44 -9.64
N VAL A 13 -3.38 -21.68 -9.16
CA VAL A 13 -4.63 -21.60 -9.96
C VAL A 13 -5.59 -20.53 -9.44
N ASP A 14 -5.47 -20.12 -8.17
CA ASP A 14 -6.32 -19.09 -7.58
C ASP A 14 -5.57 -18.29 -6.50
N ILE A 15 -6.06 -17.08 -6.21
CA ILE A 15 -5.44 -16.10 -5.33
C ILE A 15 -6.48 -15.47 -4.41
N GLU A 16 -6.22 -15.49 -3.10
CA GLU A 16 -7.04 -14.82 -2.10
C GLU A 16 -6.21 -13.77 -1.35
N GLU A 17 -6.74 -12.55 -1.28
CA GLU A 17 -6.24 -11.50 -0.38
C GLU A 17 -6.91 -11.66 1.00
N ALA A 18 -6.13 -11.86 2.05
CA ALA A 18 -6.67 -12.04 3.41
C ALA A 18 -5.94 -11.15 4.43
N LYS A 19 -6.42 -11.19 5.68
CA LYS A 19 -5.81 -10.51 6.82
C LYS A 19 -5.52 -11.52 7.91
N GLU A 20 -4.33 -11.42 8.50
CA GLU A 20 -3.93 -12.19 9.66
C GLU A 20 -3.60 -11.25 10.81
N TYR A 21 -4.05 -11.58 12.03
CA TYR A 21 -3.81 -10.75 13.20
C TYR A 21 -2.58 -11.24 13.94
N ILE A 22 -1.52 -10.43 13.95
CA ILE A 22 -0.32 -10.67 14.74
C ILE A 22 -0.30 -9.60 15.84
N ASN A 23 -0.33 -10.02 17.11
CA ASN A 23 -0.37 -9.11 18.27
C ASN A 23 -1.50 -8.06 18.16
N LYS A 24 -2.70 -8.49 17.75
CA LYS A 24 -3.88 -7.63 17.50
C LYS A 24 -3.72 -6.62 16.35
N THR A 25 -2.61 -6.65 15.62
CA THR A 25 -2.40 -5.82 14.43
C THR A 25 -2.76 -6.63 13.18
N PRO A 26 -3.72 -6.18 12.37
CA PRO A 26 -4.06 -6.85 11.10
C PRO A 26 -2.96 -6.64 10.06
N HIS A 27 -2.35 -7.73 9.59
CA HIS A 27 -1.39 -7.78 8.51
C HIS A 27 -2.03 -8.33 7.24
N TYR A 28 -1.71 -7.73 6.11
CA TYR A 28 -2.08 -8.26 4.80
C TYR A 28 -1.28 -9.54 4.50
N ILE A 29 -1.99 -10.57 4.04
CA ILE A 29 -1.41 -11.83 3.56
C ILE A 29 -1.99 -12.17 2.19
N LEU A 30 -1.23 -12.91 1.39
CA LEU A 30 -1.68 -13.42 0.10
C LEU A 30 -1.65 -14.94 0.14
N ARG A 31 -2.78 -15.59 -0.15
CA ARG A 31 -2.87 -17.05 -0.26
C ARG A 31 -2.95 -17.42 -1.73
N LEU A 32 -2.00 -18.25 -2.17
CA LEU A 32 -2.00 -18.86 -3.50
C LEU A 32 -2.49 -20.29 -3.38
N TYR A 33 -3.60 -20.61 -4.01
CA TYR A 33 -4.14 -21.96 -4.08
C TYR A 33 -3.65 -22.64 -5.35
N GLY A 34 -3.32 -23.93 -5.26
CA GLY A 34 -2.76 -24.65 -6.40
C GLY A 34 -2.51 -26.12 -6.14
N TYR A 35 -1.71 -26.70 -7.03
CA TYR A 35 -1.33 -28.10 -6.98
C TYR A 35 0.19 -28.26 -7.02
N LEU A 36 0.67 -29.30 -6.34
CA LEU A 36 2.04 -29.79 -6.47
C LEU A 36 2.16 -30.69 -7.70
N VAL A 37 3.39 -31.01 -8.10
CA VAL A 37 3.68 -31.87 -9.27
C VAL A 37 3.06 -33.27 -9.15
N ASN A 38 2.84 -33.76 -7.92
CA ASN A 38 2.17 -35.04 -7.66
C ASN A 38 0.63 -34.95 -7.62
N GLY A 39 0.04 -33.79 -7.96
CA GLY A 39 -1.40 -33.55 -7.96
C GLY A 39 -2.01 -33.21 -6.60
N GLN A 40 -1.23 -33.19 -5.51
CA GLN A 40 -1.74 -32.77 -4.21
C GLN A 40 -2.10 -31.28 -4.20
N LYS A 41 -3.23 -30.93 -3.58
CA LYS A 41 -3.61 -29.53 -3.34
C LYS A 41 -2.66 -28.91 -2.33
N ALA A 42 -2.24 -27.67 -2.60
CA ALA A 42 -1.40 -26.89 -1.71
C ALA A 42 -1.91 -25.45 -1.61
N VAL A 43 -1.64 -24.82 -0.47
CA VAL A 43 -1.85 -23.39 -0.24
C VAL A 43 -0.52 -22.78 0.18
N VAL A 44 -0.07 -21.78 -0.56
CA VAL A 44 1.12 -21.00 -0.23
C VAL A 44 0.68 -19.67 0.35
N THR A 45 0.97 -19.44 1.63
CA THR A 45 0.67 -18.18 2.32
C THR A 45 1.91 -17.29 2.31
N ILE A 46 1.83 -16.16 1.62
CA ILE A 46 2.86 -15.12 1.60
C ILE A 46 2.52 -14.09 2.67
N THR A 47 3.42 -13.96 3.65
CA THR A 47 3.34 -12.99 4.75
C THR A 47 4.40 -11.91 4.59
N GLY A 48 4.39 -10.90 5.47
CA GLY A 48 5.40 -9.82 5.45
C GLY A 48 5.27 -8.82 4.29
N ILE A 49 4.14 -8.85 3.57
CA ILE A 49 3.86 -7.93 2.46
C ILE A 49 3.61 -6.53 3.02
N LYS A 50 4.38 -5.55 2.54
CA LYS A 50 4.19 -4.14 2.90
C LYS A 50 3.05 -3.55 2.06
N VAL A 51 2.02 -3.04 2.72
CA VAL A 51 0.91 -2.35 2.07
C VAL A 51 1.20 -0.85 2.01
N PHE A 52 1.32 -0.27 0.82
CA PHE A 52 1.68 1.14 0.68
C PHE A 52 1.09 1.82 -0.57
N PHE A 53 1.10 3.15 -0.53
CA PHE A 53 0.96 4.02 -1.69
C PHE A 53 1.97 5.15 -1.58
N ASP A 54 2.21 5.87 -2.68
CA ASP A 54 3.22 6.91 -2.75
C ASP A 54 2.54 8.27 -3.02
N ILE A 55 3.04 9.33 -2.41
CA ILE A 55 2.58 10.71 -2.64
C ILE A 55 3.76 11.51 -3.17
N ARG A 56 3.63 12.12 -4.34
CA ARG A 56 4.69 12.93 -4.92
C ARG A 56 4.89 14.21 -4.08
N VAL A 57 6.14 14.52 -3.75
CA VAL A 57 6.46 15.78 -3.09
C VAL A 57 6.47 16.90 -4.13
N PRO A 58 5.74 18.01 -3.92
CA PRO A 58 5.76 19.15 -4.83
C PRO A 58 7.16 19.73 -4.98
N ASN A 59 7.44 20.29 -6.15
CA ASN A 59 8.69 21.01 -6.38
C ASN A 59 8.80 22.16 -5.35
N ASN A 60 10.01 22.47 -4.91
CA ASN A 60 10.30 23.57 -3.98
C ASN A 60 9.66 23.46 -2.57
N THR A 61 9.15 22.28 -2.19
CA THR A 61 8.63 22.04 -0.83
C THR A 61 9.59 21.13 -0.07
N SER A 62 9.88 21.47 1.19
CA SER A 62 10.68 20.59 2.05
C SER A 62 9.86 19.36 2.48
N ILE A 63 10.50 18.19 2.45
CA ILE A 63 9.88 16.92 2.86
C ILE A 63 9.24 16.99 4.26
N PRO A 64 9.88 17.57 5.30
CA PRO A 64 9.25 17.67 6.62
C PRO A 64 7.99 18.54 6.62
N LYS A 65 8.00 19.69 5.92
CA LYS A 65 6.83 20.57 5.81
C LYS A 65 5.69 19.88 5.08
N PHE A 66 6.01 19.17 3.99
CA PHE A 66 5.01 18.43 3.23
C PHE A 66 4.43 17.27 4.04
N TRP A 67 5.26 16.52 4.76
CA TRP A 67 4.79 15.46 5.65
C TRP A 67 3.87 15.98 6.74
N SER A 68 4.19 17.11 7.37
CA SER A 68 3.29 17.74 8.35
C SER A 68 1.92 18.07 7.77
N LYS A 69 1.86 18.55 6.51
CA LYS A 69 0.59 18.78 5.79
C LYS A 69 -0.17 17.47 5.60
N ILE A 70 0.46 16.43 5.06
CA ILE A 70 -0.16 15.12 4.84
C ILE A 70 -0.65 14.51 6.15
N LYS A 71 0.17 14.57 7.21
CA LYS A 71 -0.19 14.07 8.54
C LYS A 71 -1.41 14.79 9.10
N GLY A 72 -1.52 16.11 8.92
CA GLY A 72 -2.70 16.88 9.30
C GLY A 72 -3.95 16.39 8.59
N ILE A 73 -3.89 16.25 7.26
CA ILE A 73 -5.03 15.80 6.44
C ILE A 73 -5.48 14.38 6.85
N LEU A 74 -4.54 13.45 7.03
CA LEU A 74 -4.86 12.08 7.44
C LEU A 74 -5.41 12.00 8.86
N ALA A 75 -4.93 12.84 9.79
CA ALA A 75 -5.38 12.85 11.18
C ALA A 75 -6.79 13.45 11.35
N THR A 76 -7.15 14.43 10.52
CA THR A 76 -8.49 15.04 10.54
C THR A 76 -9.49 14.31 9.64
N GLY A 77 -9.02 13.44 8.76
CA GLY A 77 -9.87 12.69 7.86
C GLY A 77 -10.64 11.60 8.60
N GLU A 78 -11.95 11.59 8.41
CA GLU A 78 -12.84 10.55 8.92
C GLU A 78 -13.07 9.47 7.86
N ASP A 79 -13.12 8.21 8.29
CA ASP A 79 -13.58 7.11 7.46
C ASP A 79 -15.09 7.19 7.19
N GLY A 80 -15.64 6.27 6.41
CA GLY A 80 -17.08 6.23 6.12
C GLY A 80 -17.99 6.02 7.34
N SER A 81 -17.42 5.75 8.52
CA SER A 81 -18.11 5.59 9.80
C SER A 81 -17.89 6.74 10.78
N GLY A 82 -17.20 7.80 10.37
CA GLY A 82 -16.90 8.97 11.22
C GLY A 82 -15.70 8.77 12.15
N ASN A 83 -14.94 7.67 12.00
CA ASN A 83 -13.77 7.41 12.83
C ASN A 83 -12.52 8.03 12.23
N THR A 84 -11.67 8.62 13.07
CA THR A 84 -10.38 9.18 12.64
C THR A 84 -9.33 8.09 12.48
N MET A 85 -8.40 8.32 11.55
CA MET A 85 -7.32 7.37 11.30
C MET A 85 -6.33 7.32 12.46
N ASN A 86 -6.03 6.12 12.96
CA ASN A 86 -4.95 5.95 13.94
C ASN A 86 -3.58 6.14 13.29
N MET A 87 -3.02 7.34 13.42
CA MET A 87 -1.73 7.72 12.85
C MET A 87 -0.54 6.92 13.38
N ASN A 88 -0.65 6.25 14.53
CA ASN A 88 0.43 5.40 15.07
C ASN A 88 0.65 4.12 14.22
N LEU A 89 -0.34 3.73 13.42
CA LEU A 89 -0.25 2.58 12.53
C LEU A 89 0.37 2.92 11.17
N ILE A 90 0.47 4.21 10.84
CA ILE A 90 0.96 4.68 9.55
C ILE A 90 2.43 5.04 9.65
N ARG A 91 3.21 4.47 8.73
CA ARG A 91 4.64 4.78 8.60
C ARG A 91 4.88 5.57 7.33
N MET A 92 5.83 6.48 7.41
CA MET A 92 6.28 7.28 6.27
C MET A 92 7.75 6.97 5.99
N GLU A 93 8.07 6.83 4.72
CA GLU A 93 9.43 6.72 4.19
C GLU A 93 9.57 7.71 3.03
N CYS A 94 10.76 8.31 2.86
CA CYS A 94 11.05 9.11 1.68
C CYS A 94 11.82 8.29 0.64
N ILE A 95 11.32 8.28 -0.59
CA ILE A 95 11.94 7.56 -1.72
C ILE A 95 12.13 8.50 -2.91
N LYS A 96 12.98 8.11 -3.85
CA LYS A 96 13.09 8.75 -5.17
C LYS A 96 12.67 7.76 -6.26
N ALA A 97 11.72 8.14 -7.10
CA ALA A 97 11.20 7.30 -8.19
C ALA A 97 10.88 8.13 -9.43
N TYR A 98 10.81 7.49 -10.60
CA TYR A 98 10.32 8.14 -11.81
C TYR A 98 8.80 8.29 -11.73
N PRO A 99 8.23 9.47 -12.03
CA PRO A 99 6.79 9.61 -12.10
C PRO A 99 6.19 8.73 -13.20
N ILE A 100 5.03 8.14 -12.91
CA ILE A 100 4.32 7.27 -13.86
C ILE A 100 3.78 8.09 -15.05
N ARG A 101 3.41 9.35 -14.83
CA ARG A 101 2.81 10.21 -15.85
C ARG A 101 3.85 11.12 -16.50
N GLY A 102 3.99 10.99 -17.82
CA GLY A 102 4.91 11.79 -18.63
C GLY A 102 6.35 11.26 -18.62
N TYR A 103 7.17 11.80 -19.51
CA TYR A 103 8.59 11.49 -19.56
C TYR A 103 9.36 12.40 -18.60
N HIS A 104 10.14 11.81 -17.70
CA HIS A 104 11.01 12.55 -16.77
C HIS A 104 12.41 11.94 -16.83
N ALA A 105 13.40 12.76 -17.13
CA ALA A 105 14.81 12.35 -17.16
C ALA A 105 15.35 12.05 -15.74
N GLU A 106 14.71 12.59 -14.71
CA GLU A 106 15.17 12.50 -13.33
C GLU A 106 14.11 11.89 -12.39
N LYS A 107 14.59 11.19 -11.36
CA LYS A 107 13.74 10.69 -10.28
C LYS A 107 13.26 11.86 -9.40
N LYS A 108 11.99 11.82 -9.03
CA LYS A 108 11.36 12.80 -8.13
C LYS A 108 11.18 12.22 -6.73
N PRO A 109 11.17 13.06 -5.68
CA PRO A 109 10.91 12.64 -4.32
C PRO A 109 9.43 12.27 -4.10
N TYR A 110 9.21 11.20 -3.33
CA TYR A 110 7.89 10.73 -2.90
C TYR A 110 7.90 10.45 -1.39
N LEU A 111 6.73 10.62 -0.76
CA LEU A 111 6.42 10.06 0.55
C LEU A 111 5.73 8.72 0.33
N ARG A 112 6.36 7.63 0.75
CA ARG A 112 5.75 6.31 0.81
C ARG A 112 4.99 6.17 2.11
N ILE A 113 3.67 6.06 2.00
CA ILE A 113 2.76 5.87 3.13
C ILE A 113 2.47 4.38 3.25
N THR A 114 2.98 3.77 4.33
CA THR A 114 2.80 2.35 4.63
C THR A 114 1.71 2.17 5.68
N ALA A 115 0.76 1.29 5.38
CA ALA A 115 -0.31 0.86 6.27
C ALA A 115 -0.16 -0.64 6.60
N PRO A 116 -0.71 -1.13 7.71
CA PRO A 116 -0.59 -2.53 8.08
C PRO A 116 -1.50 -3.44 7.22
N ASN A 117 -2.59 -2.91 6.66
CA ASN A 117 -3.52 -3.64 5.80
C ASN A 117 -4.15 -2.78 4.69
N LYS A 118 -4.87 -3.45 3.80
CA LYS A 118 -5.55 -2.87 2.62
C LYS A 118 -6.62 -1.84 2.98
N ASP A 119 -7.41 -2.06 4.03
CA ASP A 119 -8.51 -1.17 4.41
C ASP A 119 -7.96 0.19 4.86
N LEU A 120 -6.97 0.18 5.76
CA LEU A 120 -6.36 1.43 6.23
C LEU A 120 -5.67 2.18 5.10
N ARG A 121 -5.05 1.47 4.15
CA ARG A 121 -4.53 2.09 2.92
C ARG A 121 -5.66 2.75 2.12
N PHE A 122 -6.80 2.09 1.95
CA PHE A 122 -7.93 2.65 1.22
C PHE A 122 -8.56 3.84 1.92
N THR A 123 -8.74 3.78 3.25
CA THR A 123 -9.20 4.92 4.03
C THR A 123 -8.28 6.12 3.85
N ALA A 124 -6.95 5.92 3.92
CA ALA A 124 -6.00 7.00 3.67
C ALA A 124 -6.11 7.57 2.24
N LEU A 125 -6.22 6.72 1.22
CA LEU A 125 -6.40 7.17 -0.16
C LEU A 125 -7.70 7.94 -0.37
N ASP A 126 -8.79 7.48 0.23
CA ASP A 126 -10.09 8.13 0.16
C ASP A 126 -10.09 9.50 0.85
N ILE A 127 -9.46 9.61 2.03
CA ILE A 127 -9.24 10.91 2.71
C ILE A 127 -8.48 11.89 1.79
N ILE A 128 -7.39 11.44 1.15
CA ILE A 128 -6.61 12.27 0.22
C ILE A 128 -7.46 12.63 -1.02
N SER A 129 -8.26 11.70 -1.53
CA SER A 129 -9.17 11.94 -2.66
C SER A 129 -10.20 13.01 -2.32
N ARG A 130 -10.85 12.93 -1.15
CA ARG A 130 -11.83 13.92 -0.68
C ARG A 130 -11.18 15.29 -0.48
N TYR A 131 -9.97 15.34 0.09
CA TYR A 131 -9.20 16.58 0.16
C TYR A 131 -8.99 17.19 -1.22
N ASN A 132 -8.61 16.39 -2.22
CA ASN A 132 -8.39 16.83 -3.59
C ASN A 132 -9.65 17.35 -4.29
N SER A 133 -10.85 16.92 -3.87
CA SER A 133 -12.12 17.41 -4.39
C SER A 133 -12.47 18.82 -3.91
N GLY A 134 -11.97 19.23 -2.74
CA GLY A 134 -12.26 20.52 -2.12
C GLY A 134 -11.22 21.62 -2.35
N VAL A 135 -10.20 21.36 -3.18
CA VAL A 135 -9.08 22.30 -3.40
C VAL A 135 -8.84 22.56 -4.88
N ASP A 136 -8.24 23.72 -5.17
CA ASP A 136 -7.81 24.10 -6.51
C ASP A 136 -6.77 23.12 -7.08
N GLN A 137 -6.69 23.06 -8.41
CA GLN A 137 -5.83 22.11 -9.11
C GLN A 137 -4.35 22.21 -8.69
N GLU A 138 -3.85 23.40 -8.37
CA GLU A 138 -2.48 23.62 -7.92
C GLU A 138 -2.19 23.07 -6.52
N ASN A 139 -3.23 22.92 -5.69
CA ASN A 139 -3.14 22.44 -4.31
C ASN A 139 -3.40 20.94 -4.17
N ARG A 140 -3.76 20.26 -5.27
CA ARG A 140 -4.02 18.82 -5.29
C ARG A 140 -2.76 18.02 -4.97
N ILE A 141 -2.98 16.97 -4.20
CA ILE A 141 -1.97 15.99 -3.81
C ILE A 141 -1.90 14.93 -4.91
N GLU A 142 -0.74 14.83 -5.56
CA GLU A 142 -0.50 13.81 -6.58
C GLU A 142 -0.11 12.47 -5.91
N THR A 143 -1.01 11.50 -6.01
CA THR A 143 -0.79 10.12 -5.58
C THR A 143 -0.22 9.28 -6.72
N ALA A 144 0.50 8.23 -6.35
CA ALA A 144 0.97 7.16 -7.20
C ALA A 144 0.83 5.85 -6.43
N SER A 145 0.92 4.70 -7.11
CA SER A 145 0.80 3.41 -6.43
C SER A 145 -0.55 3.28 -5.68
N ASP A 146 -1.59 3.92 -6.19
CA ASP A 146 -2.85 4.28 -5.54
C ASP A 146 -4.06 3.47 -6.03
N ASP A 147 -3.79 2.34 -6.70
CA ASP A 147 -4.84 1.41 -7.15
C ASP A 147 -5.81 1.06 -6.01
N THR A 148 -7.10 1.29 -6.25
CA THR A 148 -8.21 1.00 -5.32
C THR A 148 -8.78 -0.41 -5.48
N GLY A 149 -8.28 -1.16 -6.47
CA GLY A 149 -8.70 -2.54 -6.76
C GLY A 149 -7.98 -3.61 -5.93
N THR A 150 -7.66 -4.74 -6.56
CA THR A 150 -6.95 -5.85 -5.93
C THR A 150 -5.47 -5.52 -5.70
N TYR A 151 -4.99 -5.57 -4.45
CA TYR A 151 -3.63 -5.16 -4.09
C TYR A 151 -2.58 -6.19 -4.52
N TYR A 152 -2.96 -7.48 -4.67
CA TYR A 152 -2.04 -8.54 -5.09
C TYR A 152 -1.33 -8.26 -6.43
N ARG A 153 -1.95 -7.49 -7.34
CA ARG A 153 -1.34 -7.09 -8.61
C ARG A 153 -0.05 -6.29 -8.43
N LYS A 154 0.08 -5.60 -7.30
CA LYS A 154 1.27 -4.86 -6.91
C LYS A 154 2.30 -5.76 -6.21
N VAL A 155 1.86 -6.79 -5.51
CA VAL A 155 2.75 -7.77 -4.86
C VAL A 155 3.54 -8.56 -5.90
N ALA A 156 2.96 -8.79 -7.08
CA ALA A 156 3.60 -9.49 -8.19
C ALA A 156 4.55 -8.63 -9.05
N ARG A 157 4.78 -7.35 -8.70
CA ARG A 157 5.59 -6.40 -9.49
C ARG A 157 6.95 -6.12 -8.87
#